data_AF-A0ABD5DWN1-F1
#
_entry.id   AF-A0ABD5DWN1-F1
#
_cell.length_a   1.000
_cell.length_b   1.000
_cell.length_c   1.000
_cell.angle_alpha   90.00
_cell.angle_beta   90.00
_cell.angle_gamma   90.00
#
_symmetry.space_group_name_H-M   'P 1'
#
loop_
_entity.id
_entity.type
_entity.pdbx_description
1 polymer ?
#
loop_
_entity_poly.entity_id
_entity_poly.type
_entity_poly.pdbx_seq_one_letter_code
_entity_poly.pdbx_strand_id
1 'polypeptide(L)' 'PNTARALVAALMEAQRWIAASPENTRETARLLARRGWLNTKEQYLTGRMLGEYDNGLGRRWQDAHPMRFWAGGEVSFPW' A
#
# COMPACT_ATOMS: atom_id res chain seq x y z
N PRO A 1 9.00 -10.04 -25.42
CA PRO A 1 9.54 -8.88 -24.66
C PRO A 1 8.50 -7.78 -24.34
N ASN A 2 7.57 -7.47 -25.25
CA ASN A 2 6.64 -6.34 -25.07
C ASN A 2 5.63 -6.54 -23.92
N THR A 3 5.07 -7.73 -23.75
CA THR A 3 4.11 -8.03 -22.68
C THR A 3 4.72 -7.83 -21.28
N ALA A 4 5.96 -8.27 -21.07
CA ALA A 4 6.65 -8.08 -19.80
C ALA A 4 6.86 -6.59 -19.49
N ARG A 5 7.26 -5.80 -20.48
CA ARG A 5 7.41 -4.34 -20.32
C ARG A 5 6.07 -3.65 -20.01
N ALA A 6 5.00 -4.06 -20.68
CA ALA A 6 3.67 -3.52 -20.44
C ALA A 6 3.17 -3.84 -19.02
N LEU A 7 3.40 -5.06 -18.54
CA LEU A 7 3.06 -5.46 -17.18
C LEU A 7 3.81 -4.63 -16.13
N VAL A 8 5.13 -4.46 -16.31
CA VAL A 8 5.95 -3.66 -15.39
C VAL A 8 5.50 -2.20 -15.38
N ALA A 9 5.17 -1.62 -16.54
CA ALA A 9 4.64 -0.27 -16.62
C ALA A 9 3.30 -0.11 -15.87
N ALA A 10 2.37 -1.04 -16.07
CA ALA A 10 1.08 -1.06 -15.36
C ALA A 10 1.26 -1.19 -13.83
N LEU A 11 2.21 -2.03 -13.38
CA LEU A 11 2.54 -2.16 -11.97
C LEU A 11 3.08 -0.84 -11.39
N MET A 12 3.99 -0.18 -12.10
CA MET A 12 4.54 1.11 -11.67
C MET A 12 3.47 2.22 -11.62
N GLU A 13 2.49 2.21 -12.53
CA GLU A 13 1.35 3.11 -12.48
C GLU A 13 0.48 2.86 -11.26
N ALA A 14 0.17 1.59 -10.95
CA ALA A 14 -0.57 1.23 -9.74
C ALA A 14 0.17 1.68 -8.47
N GLN A 15 1.48 1.44 -8.39
CA GLN A 15 2.33 1.90 -7.28
C GLN A 15 2.23 3.41 -7.05
N ARG A 16 2.33 4.21 -8.13
CA ARG A 16 2.17 5.67 -8.09
C ARG A 16 0.77 6.07 -7.62
N TRP A 17 -0.27 5.43 -8.15
CA TRP A 17 -1.64 5.75 -7.78
C TRP A 17 -1.91 5.48 -6.30
N ILE A 18 -1.49 4.33 -5.77
CA ILE A 18 -1.67 3.98 -4.35
C ILE A 18 -1.00 5.06 -3.45
N ALA A 19 0.21 5.49 -3.80
CA ALA A 19 1.00 6.44 -3.02
C ALA A 19 0.62 7.92 -3.24
N ALA A 20 -0.26 8.24 -4.20
CA ALA A 20 -0.58 9.61 -4.57
C ALA A 20 -1.37 10.37 -3.48
N SER A 21 -2.15 9.65 -2.66
CA SER A 21 -2.89 10.24 -1.55
C SER A 21 -3.22 9.20 -0.46
N PRO A 22 -3.43 9.65 0.80
CA PRO A 22 -3.97 8.79 1.86
C PRO A 22 -5.32 8.16 1.49
N GLU A 23 -6.15 8.86 0.72
CA GLU A 23 -7.46 8.39 0.27
C GLU A 23 -7.32 7.20 -0.68
N ASN A 24 -6.40 7.27 -1.65
CA ASN A 24 -6.11 6.14 -2.55
C ASN A 24 -5.55 4.95 -1.76
N THR A 25 -4.73 5.21 -0.74
CA THR A 25 -4.22 4.16 0.16
C THR A 25 -5.37 3.50 0.95
N ARG A 26 -6.34 4.28 1.45
CA ARG A 26 -7.55 3.74 2.12
C ARG A 26 -8.42 2.92 1.17
N GLU A 27 -8.63 3.41 -0.05
CA GLU A 27 -9.36 2.67 -1.08
C GLU A 27 -8.67 1.34 -1.41
N THR A 28 -7.35 1.35 -1.49
CA THR A 28 -6.54 0.13 -1.69
C THR A 28 -6.72 -0.85 -0.53
N ALA A 29 -6.69 -0.38 0.72
CA ALA A 29 -6.94 -1.21 1.90
C ALA A 29 -8.33 -1.86 1.86
N ARG A 30 -9.36 -1.10 1.47
CA ARG A 30 -10.73 -1.59 1.30
C ARG A 30 -10.82 -2.63 0.19
N LEU A 31 -10.16 -2.40 -0.95
CA LEU A 31 -10.11 -3.35 -2.07
C LEU A 31 -9.50 -4.68 -1.61
N LEU A 32 -8.34 -4.63 -0.96
CA LEU A 32 -7.59 -5.80 -0.48
C LEU A 32 -8.34 -6.59 0.61
N ALA A 33 -9.18 -5.93 1.41
CA ALA A 33 -9.98 -6.59 2.45
C ALA A 33 -11.11 -7.47 1.88
N ARG A 34 -11.56 -7.23 0.64
CA ARG A 34 -12.69 -7.97 0.04
C ARG A 34 -12.42 -9.48 -0.03
N ARG A 35 -13.50 -10.26 -0.06
CA ARG A 35 -13.47 -11.73 -0.13
C ARG A 35 -12.65 -12.31 -1.29
N GLY A 36 -12.59 -11.61 -2.42
CA GLY A 36 -11.79 -12.03 -3.59
C GLY A 36 -10.27 -11.85 -3.42
N TRP A 37 -9.84 -11.26 -2.31
CA TRP A 37 -8.44 -10.97 -1.99
C TRP A 37 -8.10 -11.57 -0.61
N LEU A 38 -7.85 -10.74 0.41
CA LEU A 38 -7.42 -11.21 1.73
C LEU A 38 -8.57 -11.69 2.61
N ASN A 39 -9.82 -11.41 2.23
CA ASN A 39 -11.02 -11.84 2.96
C ASN A 39 -10.94 -11.57 4.47
N THR A 40 -10.63 -10.32 4.82
CA THR A 40 -10.43 -9.88 6.20
C THR A 40 -11.12 -8.54 6.45
N LYS A 41 -11.08 -8.04 7.69
CA LYS A 41 -11.69 -6.74 8.03
C LYS A 41 -10.76 -5.60 7.59
N GLU A 42 -11.32 -4.59 6.91
CA GLU A 42 -10.60 -3.37 6.46
C GLU A 42 -9.81 -2.71 7.61
N GLN A 43 -10.39 -2.70 8.83
CA GLN A 43 -9.76 -2.12 10.02
C GLN A 43 -8.38 -2.71 10.37
N TYR A 44 -8.06 -3.93 9.92
CA TYR A 44 -6.76 -4.54 10.16
C TYR A 44 -5.68 -4.08 9.18
N LEU A 45 -6.07 -3.49 8.04
CA LEU A 45 -5.16 -3.01 7.00
C LEU A 45 -4.95 -1.50 7.07
N THR A 46 -6.05 -0.73 7.17
CA THR A 46 -6.03 0.71 6.88
C THR A 46 -4.98 1.47 7.69
N GLY A 47 -4.93 1.27 9.01
CA GLY A 47 -3.91 1.92 9.85
C GLY A 47 -2.48 1.56 9.43
N ARG A 48 -2.20 0.28 9.16
CA ARG A 48 -0.88 -0.19 8.74
C ARG A 48 -0.46 0.38 7.39
N MET A 49 -1.39 0.48 6.45
CA MET A 49 -1.11 1.05 5.12
C MET A 49 -0.90 2.57 5.17
N LEU A 50 -1.51 3.26 6.14
CA LEU A 50 -1.34 4.70 6.38
C LEU A 50 -0.17 5.04 7.31
N GLY A 51 0.50 4.03 7.89
CA GLY A 51 1.56 4.25 8.87
C GLY A 51 1.07 4.59 10.28
N GLU A 52 -0.21 4.41 10.56
CA GLU A 52 -0.83 4.57 11.88
C GLU A 52 -0.73 3.23 12.64
N TYR A 53 0.22 3.11 13.54
CA TYR A 53 0.46 1.88 14.29
C TYR A 53 -0.17 1.93 15.68
N ASP A 54 -0.70 0.78 16.09
CA ASP A 54 -1.14 0.46 17.44
C ASP A 54 -0.48 -0.86 17.85
N ASN A 55 0.17 -0.90 19.01
CA ASN A 55 0.83 -2.09 19.53
C ASN A 55 -0.07 -2.96 20.43
N GLY A 56 -1.31 -2.55 20.69
CA GLY A 56 -2.24 -3.26 21.58
C GLY A 56 -1.91 -3.12 23.08
N LEU A 57 -0.84 -2.39 23.42
CA LEU A 57 -0.40 -2.10 24.80
C LEU A 57 -0.60 -0.61 25.14
N GLY A 58 -1.57 0.04 24.48
CA GLY A 58 -1.94 1.43 24.71
C GLY A 58 -1.03 2.47 24.05
N ARG A 59 -0.10 2.08 23.17
CA ARG A 59 0.73 3.03 22.41
C ARG A 59 0.29 3.07 20.94
N ARG A 60 0.09 4.30 20.46
CA ARG A 60 -0.16 4.61 19.06
C ARG A 60 0.85 5.62 18.55
N TRP A 61 1.35 5.44 17.33
CA TRP A 61 2.30 6.36 16.71
C TRP A 61 2.17 6.37 15.19
N GLN A 62 2.63 7.46 14.58
CA GLN A 62 2.89 7.51 13.15
C GLN A 62 4.30 6.95 12.92
N ASP A 63 4.41 5.86 12.18
CA ASP A 63 5.71 5.25 11.92
C ASP A 63 6.54 6.12 10.96
N ALA A 64 7.84 6.23 11.25
CA ALA A 64 8.79 6.95 10.39
C ALA A 64 9.10 6.17 9.10
N HIS A 65 8.87 4.86 9.12
CA HIS A 65 9.10 3.92 8.03
C HIS A 65 7.81 3.13 7.72
N PRO A 66 6.72 3.81 7.31
CA PRO A 66 5.49 3.12 6.96
C PRO A 66 5.67 2.29 5.68
N MET A 67 4.68 1.47 5.35
CA MET A 67 4.62 0.81 4.05
C MET A 67 4.65 1.85 2.92
N ARG A 68 5.57 1.71 1.96
CA ARG A 68 5.71 2.61 0.80
C ARG A 68 5.56 1.82 -0.48
N PHE A 69 4.72 2.32 -1.40
CA PHE A 69 4.49 1.66 -2.69
C PHE A 69 5.29 2.27 -3.85
N TRP A 70 5.72 3.54 -3.72
CA TRP A 70 6.44 4.26 -4.79
C TRP A 70 7.68 5.00 -4.28
N ALA A 71 7.52 5.91 -3.30
CA ALA A 71 8.60 6.72 -2.72
C ALA A 71 9.52 7.40 -3.75
N GLY A 72 8.94 8.00 -4.80
CA GLY A 72 9.73 8.65 -5.86
C GLY A 72 10.41 7.67 -6.83
N GLY A 73 10.11 6.37 -6.74
CA GLY A 73 10.72 5.31 -7.55
C GLY A 73 11.70 4.43 -6.77
N GLU A 74 12.12 4.86 -5.59
CA GLU A 74 13.10 4.15 -4.73
C GLU A 74 12.65 2.74 -4.34
N VAL A 75 11.34 2.51 -4.22
CA VAL A 75 10.78 1.18 -3.88
C VAL A 75 10.71 0.26 -5.10
N SER A 76 10.55 0.83 -6.30
CA SER A 76 10.23 0.06 -7.51
C SER A 76 11.47 -0.49 -8.21
N PHE A 77 12.63 0.16 -8.04
CA PHE A 77 13.87 -0.30 -8.65
C PHE A 77 14.49 -1.44 -7.82
N PRO A 78 14.75 -2.62 -8.42
CA PRO A 78 15.38 -3.73 -7.72
C PRO A 78 16.90 -3.57 -7.77
N TRP A 79 17.48 -2.98 -6.71
CA TRP A 79 18.92 -2.80 -6.53
C TRP A 79 19.70 -4.11 -6.52
#